data_AF-A0A9W9T1Z2-F1
#
_entry.id   AF-A0A9W9T1Z2-F1
#
_cell.length_a   1.000
_cell.length_b   1.000
_cell.length_c   1.000
_cell.angle_alpha   90.00
_cell.angle_beta   90.00
_cell.angle_gamma   90.00
#
_symmetry.space_group_name_H-M   'P 1'
#
loop_
_entity.id
_entity.type
_entity.pdbx_description
1 polymer ?
#
loop_
_entity_poly.entity_id
_entity_poly.type
_entity_poly.pdbx_seq_one_letter_code
_entity_poly.pdbx_strand_id
1 'polypeptide(L)' 'MPNSAAFGYGRRACSGKFIGIDSLFVNIARMLWGYEFAHGERKVTLWNIDHALTSSPRAFDAKVEYSKRQTS' A
#
# COMPACT_ATOMS: atom_id res chain seq x y z
N MET A 1 -0.12 15.33 -1.58
CA MET A 1 -1.47 15.09 -2.13
C MET A 1 -2.53 15.69 -1.20
N PRO A 2 -3.05 16.91 -1.44
CA PRO A 2 -4.06 17.46 -0.57
C PRO A 2 -5.45 16.95 -1.01
N ASN A 3 -6.12 16.25 -0.08
CA ASN A 3 -7.56 15.93 -0.04
C ASN A 3 -8.01 14.68 -0.83
N SER A 4 -7.46 13.53 -0.42
CA SER A 4 -8.02 12.22 -0.79
C SER A 4 -9.36 11.98 -0.08
N ALA A 5 -10.38 11.53 -0.83
CA ALA A 5 -11.67 11.07 -0.31
C ALA A 5 -11.52 9.96 0.75
N ALA A 6 -10.42 9.21 0.72
CA ALA A 6 -10.11 8.15 1.66
C ALA A 6 -10.03 8.63 3.11
N PHE A 7 -9.73 9.91 3.35
CA PHE A 7 -9.67 10.51 4.68
C PHE A 7 -10.88 11.40 5.01
N GLY A 8 -11.92 11.37 4.17
CA GLY A 8 -13.11 12.21 4.37
C GLY A 8 -12.89 13.70 4.10
N TYR A 9 -13.97 14.47 4.25
CA TYR A 9 -14.02 15.88 3.90
C TYR A 9 -14.60 16.74 5.05
N GLY A 10 -14.25 18.03 5.04
CA GLY A 10 -14.79 19.04 5.95
C GLY A 10 -14.45 18.79 7.43
N ARG A 11 -15.40 19.10 8.32
CA ARG A 11 -15.21 19.06 9.79
C ARG A 11 -14.99 17.66 10.38
N ARG A 12 -15.23 16.60 9.60
CA ARG A 12 -15.03 15.19 9.99
C ARG A 12 -13.93 14.51 9.19
N ALA A 13 -13.08 15.30 8.50
CA ALA A 13 -11.88 14.75 7.89
C ALA A 13 -11.00 14.08 8.96
N CYS A 14 -10.36 12.98 8.59
CA CYS A 14 -9.48 12.21 9.48
C CYS A 14 -8.36 13.12 10.00
N SER A 15 -8.34 13.34 11.32
CA SER A 15 -7.30 14.13 11.98
C SER A 15 -5.90 13.52 11.82
N GLY A 16 -5.82 12.20 11.67
CA GLY A 16 -4.58 11.45 11.44
C GLY A 16 -4.09 11.41 9.99
N LYS A 17 -4.73 12.13 9.06
CA LYS A 17 -4.42 12.07 7.61
C LYS A 17 -2.93 12.30 7.29
N PHE A 18 -2.30 13.28 7.94
CA PHE A 18 -0.89 13.59 7.66
C PHE A 18 0.03 12.46 8.11
N ILE A 19 -0.13 11.97 9.34
CA ILE A 19 0.61 10.81 9.87
C ILE A 19 0.38 9.57 8.99
N GLY A 20 -0.87 9.31 8.58
CA GLY A 20 -1.20 8.20 7.69
C GLY A 20 -0.49 8.27 6.34
N ILE A 21 -0.47 9.46 5.72
CA ILE A 21 0.20 9.67 4.42
C ILE A 21 1.72 9.56 4.56
N ASP A 22 2.30 10.22 5.56
CA ASP A 22 3.76 10.27 5.74
C ASP A 22 4.31 8.89 6.11
N SER A 23 3.62 8.16 6.98
CA SER A 23 3.98 6.78 7.33
C SER A 23 3.89 5.85 6.12
N LEU A 24 2.83 5.94 5.33
CA LEU A 24 2.68 5.14 4.10
C LEU A 24 3.78 5.46 3.09
N PHE A 25 4.10 6.75 2.92
CA PHE A 25 5.17 7.20 2.02
C PHE A 25 6.52 6.59 2.38
N VAL A 26 6.92 6.69 3.66
CA VAL A 26 8.22 6.15 4.12
C VAL A 26 8.27 4.63 3.97
N ASN A 27 7.18 3.93 4.32
CA ASN A 27 7.12 2.47 4.19
C ASN A 27 7.24 2.02 2.72
N ILE A 28 6.46 2.62 1.82
CA ILE A 28 6.50 2.28 0.38
C ILE A 28 7.87 2.63 -0.20
N ALA A 29 8.43 3.81 0.09
CA ALA A 29 9.75 4.20 -0.39
C ALA A 29 10.83 3.23 0.08
N ARG A 30 10.80 2.82 1.35
CA ARG A 30 11.76 1.86 1.91
C ARG A 30 11.61 0.48 1.25
N MET A 31 10.39 0.04 1.01
CA MET A 31 10.10 -1.22 0.33
C MET A 31 10.63 -1.21 -1.11
N LEU A 32 10.34 -0.17 -1.88
CA LEU A 32 10.81 -0.04 -3.27
C LEU A 32 12.33 0.13 -3.38
N TRP A 33 12.97 0.76 -2.38
CA TRP A 33 14.43 0.87 -2.32
C TRP A 33 15.10 -0.46 -1.95
N GLY A 34 14.46 -1.24 -1.06
CA GLY A 34 15.00 -2.47 -0.51
C GLY A 34 14.80 -3.71 -1.36
N TYR A 35 13.71 -3.74 -2.12
CA TYR A 35 13.20 -4.97 -2.69
C TYR A 35 12.73 -4.79 -4.14
N GLU A 36 12.86 -5.86 -4.91
CA GLU A 36 12.19 -6.05 -6.19
C GLU A 36 10.95 -6.93 -5.97
N PHE A 37 9.81 -6.51 -6.52
CA PHE A 37 8.53 -7.18 -6.37
C PHE A 37 8.16 -7.91 -7.66
N ALA A 38 7.84 -9.20 -7.56
CA ALA A 38 7.33 -9.99 -8.66
C ALA A 38 5.96 -10.59 -8.31
N HIS A 39 5.15 -10.83 -9.34
CA HIS A 39 3.82 -11.40 -9.16
C HIS A 39 3.92 -12.83 -8.61
N GLY A 40 2.97 -13.19 -7.75
CA GLY A 40 2.77 -14.58 -7.33
C GLY A 40 2.22 -15.45 -8.45
N GLU A 41 1.98 -16.73 -8.14
CA GLU A 41 1.45 -17.70 -9.10
C GLU A 41 -0.05 -17.48 -9.35
N ARG A 42 -0.78 -17.03 -8.34
CA ARG A 42 -2.22 -16.74 -8.44
C ARG A 42 -2.47 -15.42 -9.16
N LYS A 43 -3.37 -15.43 -10.15
CA LYS A 43 -3.83 -14.22 -10.83
C LYS A 43 -4.64 -13.35 -9.86
N VAL A 44 -4.10 -12.20 -9.50
CA VAL A 44 -4.79 -11.19 -8.67
C VAL A 44 -5.53 -10.22 -9.58
N THR A 45 -6.80 -9.95 -9.27
CA THR A 45 -7.60 -8.91 -9.94
C THR A 45 -7.93 -7.81 -8.93
N LEU A 46 -8.15 -6.59 -9.44
CA LEU A 46 -8.46 -5.42 -8.60
C LEU A 46 -9.72 -5.62 -7.74
N TRP A 47 -10.66 -6.44 -8.22
CA TRP A 47 -11.93 -6.72 -7.54
C TRP A 47 -11.86 -7.88 -6.56
N ASN A 48 -10.68 -8.48 -6.35
CA ASN A 48 -10.50 -9.54 -5.37
C ASN A 48 -10.31 -8.97 -3.96
N ILE A 49 -11.31 -8.24 -3.49
CA ILE A 49 -11.36 -7.56 -2.19
C ILE A 49 -12.58 -8.03 -1.41
N ASP A 50 -12.50 -8.03 -0.09
CA ASP A 50 -13.64 -8.28 0.77
C ASP A 50 -14.46 -6.98 0.90
N HIS A 51 -15.74 -7.04 0.54
CA HIS A 51 -16.66 -5.91 0.58
C HIS A 51 -17.39 -5.83 1.93
N ALA A 52 -16.63 -5.68 3.00
CA ALA A 52 -17.15 -5.52 4.36
C ALA A 52 -17.10 -4.04 4.80
N LEU A 53 -17.06 -3.78 6.11
CA LEU A 53 -16.84 -2.43 6.66
C LEU A 53 -15.57 -1.76 6.11
N THR A 54 -14.56 -2.57 5.77
CA THR A 54 -13.33 -2.16 5.08
C THR A 54 -13.19 -2.91 3.76
N SER A 55 -12.62 -2.27 2.74
CA SER A 55 -12.31 -2.88 1.44
C SER A 55 -10.93 -3.53 1.44
N SER A 56 -10.75 -4.56 2.27
CA SER A 56 -9.46 -5.24 2.42
C SER A 56 -9.19 -6.16 1.22
N PRO A 57 -7.95 -6.24 0.70
CA PRO A 57 -7.61 -7.21 -0.35
C PRO A 57 -7.67 -8.63 0.22
N ARG A 58 -8.15 -9.58 -0.59
CA ARG A 58 -8.06 -11.01 -0.27
C ARG A 58 -6.62 -11.48 -0.34
N ALA A 59 -6.30 -12.56 0.40
CA ALA A 59 -4.95 -13.11 0.46
C ALA A 59 -4.38 -13.41 -0.94
N PHE A 60 -3.21 -12.84 -1.24
CA PHE A 60 -2.47 -13.03 -2.48
C PHE A 60 -1.01 -13.37 -2.21
N ASP A 61 -0.38 -14.04 -3.16
CA ASP A 61 1.06 -14.35 -3.08
C ASP A 61 1.84 -13.27 -3.83
N ALA A 62 2.97 -12.87 -3.27
CA ALA A 62 3.93 -11.98 -3.91
C ALA A 62 5.34 -12.51 -3.66
N LYS A 63 6.19 -12.48 -4.70
CA LYS A 63 7.60 -12.80 -4.57
C LYS A 63 8.36 -11.51 -4.31
N VAL A 64 9.18 -11.50 -3.27
CA VAL A 64 9.96 -10.34 -2.85
C VAL A 64 11.42 -10.76 -2.79
N GLU A 65 12.26 -10.12 -3.60
CA GLU A 65 13.70 -10.36 -3.63
C GLU A 65 14.45 -9.10 -3.19
N TYR A 66 15.61 -9.24 -2.56
CA TYR A 66 16.44 -8.09 -2.20
C TYR A 66 16.97 -7.37 -3.44
N SER A 67 16.92 -6.05 -3.43
CA SER A 67 17.45 -5.26 -4.54
C SER A 67 18.97 -5.39 -4.60
N LYS A 68 19.48 -5.92 -5.73
CA LYS A 68 20.92 -6.08 -5.99
C LYS A 68 21.71 -4.76 -5.99
N ARG A 69 21.01 -3.61 -6.00
CA ARG A 69 21.60 -2.27 -5.86
C ARG A 69 22.23 -2.01 -4.49
N GLN A 70 21.93 -2.81 -3.46
CA GLN A 70 22.52 -2.65 -2.12
C GLN A 70 23.76 -3.53 -1.84
N THR A 71 24.11 -4.47 -2.72
CA THR A 71 25.20 -5.44 -2.48
C THR A 71 26.46 -5.21 -3.33
N SER A 72 26.70 -3.98 -3.80
CA SER A 72 27.92 -3.59 -4.52
C SER A 72 28.80 -2.67 -3.70
#